data_AF-A0A8T3W3Q8-F1
#
_entry.id   AF-A0A8T3W3Q8-F1
#
_cell.length_a   1.000
_cell.length_b   1.000
_cell.length_c   1.000
_cell.angle_alpha   90.00
_cell.angle_beta   90.00
_cell.angle_gamma   90.00
#
_symmetry.space_group_name_H-M   'P 1'
#
loop_
_entity.id
_entity.type
_entity.pdbx_description
1 polymer ?
#
loop_
_entity_poly.entity_id
_entity_poly.type
_entity_poly.pdbx_seq_one_letter_code
_entity_poly.pdbx_strand_id
1 'polypeptide(L)'
;MKKIKNKGELTTQQIVVITILMASFAVLLFLLFRLNLGEQTNAEICHNSVVLKDKSLLGSSLNCRTSYVCISGGEKCNEINPTQTFEIDLSKDDETVKNQTMKAIADEMAQCWWMFGEGEFVYTKGISWVENTACAVCSSVKFDETLGNNKITYQEFYEYLEKTKKDASQTYLMYLYGESSLSSLPLKEDFFKKDIDMNERYVIYTGITKEGVFTLNIFGVLWESLTFERPDLNVKFLPPVPEKSSEMKNSKCGQFVTKA
;
A
#
# COMPACT_ATOMS: atom_id res chain seq x y z
N MET A 1 30.09 61.84 -6.92
CA MET A 1 28.67 61.42 -6.96
C MET A 1 28.29 61.01 -8.37
N LYS A 2 28.03 59.72 -8.61
CA LYS A 2 27.70 59.15 -9.92
C LYS A 2 26.18 59.25 -10.13
N LYS A 3 25.73 60.11 -11.06
CA LYS A 3 24.30 60.27 -11.40
C LYS A 3 23.80 59.01 -12.11
N ILE A 4 22.89 58.27 -11.48
CA ILE A 4 22.17 57.15 -12.08
C ILE A 4 21.19 57.75 -13.10
N LYS A 5 21.36 57.44 -14.40
CA LYS A 5 20.42 57.81 -15.45
C LYS A 5 19.27 56.82 -15.45
N ASN A 6 18.15 57.21 -14.85
CA ASN A 6 16.89 56.47 -14.90
C ASN A 6 16.21 56.72 -16.25
N LYS A 7 16.27 55.74 -17.17
CA LYS A 7 15.37 55.67 -18.32
C LYS A 7 15.01 54.22 -18.62
N GLY A 8 13.96 53.75 -17.96
CA GLY A 8 13.21 52.58 -18.39
C GLY A 8 11.95 53.06 -19.10
N GLU A 9 12.04 53.32 -20.40
CA GLU A 9 10.85 53.53 -21.23
C GLU A 9 10.37 52.13 -21.62
N LEU A 10 9.50 51.55 -20.79
CA LEU A 10 8.79 50.32 -21.13
C LEU A 10 7.93 50.63 -22.34
N THR A 11 8.28 50.04 -23.48
CA THR A 11 7.53 50.26 -24.71
C THR A 11 6.14 49.66 -24.53
N THR A 12 5.10 50.35 -25.01
CA THR A 12 3.70 49.90 -24.92
C THR A 12 3.49 48.46 -25.39
N GLN A 13 4.34 48.00 -26.32
CA GLN A 13 4.37 46.63 -26.81
C GLN A 13 4.73 45.60 -25.72
N GLN A 14 5.66 45.90 -24.83
CA GLN A 14 6.03 45.00 -23.72
C GLN A 14 4.86 44.81 -22.74
N ILE A 15 4.07 45.85 -22.51
CA ILE A 15 2.88 45.80 -21.63
C ILE A 15 1.81 44.87 -22.21
N VAL A 16 1.58 44.91 -23.52
CA VAL A 16 0.60 44.05 -24.20
C VAL A 16 1.02 42.58 -24.11
N VAL A 17 2.28 42.27 -24.36
CA VAL A 17 2.79 40.89 -24.30
C VAL A 17 2.68 40.31 -22.88
N ILE A 18 3.01 41.10 -21.86
CA ILE A 18 2.88 40.67 -20.45
C ILE A 18 1.42 40.40 -20.10
N THR A 19 0.49 41.25 -20.55
CA THR A 19 -0.94 41.06 -20.31
C THR A 19 -1.46 39.76 -20.93
N ILE A 20 -1.06 39.46 -22.18
CA ILE A 20 -1.45 38.21 -22.84
C ILE A 20 -0.89 37.00 -22.09
N LEU A 21 0.38 37.05 -21.67
CA LEU A 21 1.01 35.95 -20.93
C LEU A 21 0.32 35.71 -19.59
N MET A 22 0.02 36.76 -18.83
CA MET A 22 -0.73 36.65 -17.57
C MET A 22 -2.15 36.11 -17.80
N ALA A 23 -2.84 36.57 -18.84
CA ALA A 23 -4.19 36.09 -19.16
C ALA A 23 -4.18 34.61 -19.55
N SER A 24 -3.22 34.17 -20.36
CA SER A 24 -3.04 32.76 -20.73
C SER A 24 -2.72 31.89 -19.52
N PHE A 25 -1.82 32.33 -18.64
CA PHE A 25 -1.51 31.61 -17.40
C PHE A 25 -2.71 31.52 -16.46
N ALA A 26 -3.50 32.60 -16.33
CA ALA A 26 -4.72 32.61 -15.52
C ALA A 26 -5.77 31.63 -16.06
N VAL A 27 -5.96 31.54 -17.38
CA VAL A 27 -6.85 30.55 -17.99
C VAL A 27 -6.37 29.12 -17.71
N LEU A 28 -5.07 28.84 -17.81
CA LEU A 28 -4.52 27.52 -17.47
C LEU A 28 -4.72 27.17 -15.99
N LEU A 29 -4.43 28.09 -15.08
CA LEU A 29 -4.68 27.88 -13.64
C LEU A 29 -6.16 27.65 -13.36
N PHE A 30 -7.04 28.42 -13.99
CA PHE A 30 -8.48 28.23 -13.86
C PHE A 30 -8.92 26.84 -14.32
N LEU A 31 -8.39 26.33 -15.44
CA LEU A 31 -8.65 24.97 -15.89
C LEU A 31 -8.10 23.94 -14.90
N LEU A 32 -6.89 24.10 -14.36
CA LEU A 32 -6.33 23.19 -13.35
C LEU A 32 -7.16 23.14 -12.06
N PHE A 33 -7.65 24.28 -11.59
CA PHE A 33 -8.55 24.32 -10.43
C PHE A 33 -9.93 23.76 -10.74
N ARG A 34 -10.47 24.00 -11.95
CA ARG A 34 -11.76 23.46 -12.39
C ARG A 34 -11.75 21.96 -12.63
N LEU A 35 -10.60 21.40 -12.99
CA LEU A 35 -10.41 19.96 -13.14
C LEU A 35 -10.46 19.23 -11.79
N ASN A 36 -10.60 19.95 -10.68
CA ASN A 36 -10.74 19.42 -9.33
C ASN A 36 -9.77 18.26 -9.14
N LEU A 37 -8.48 18.55 -9.36
CA LEU A 37 -7.38 17.63 -9.04
C LEU A 37 -7.66 17.16 -7.62
N GLY A 38 -8.26 15.98 -7.50
CA GLY A 38 -8.85 15.51 -6.27
C GLY A 38 -7.80 15.57 -5.17
N GLU A 39 -8.25 15.68 -3.92
CA GLU A 39 -7.34 15.54 -2.80
C GLU A 39 -6.61 14.19 -2.95
N GLN A 40 -5.32 14.25 -3.30
CA GLN A 40 -4.56 13.04 -3.58
C GLN A 40 -4.50 12.24 -2.30
N THR A 41 -4.94 10.99 -2.38
CA THR A 41 -4.89 10.09 -1.23
C THR A 41 -3.43 9.77 -0.90
N ASN A 42 -3.15 9.45 0.36
CA ASN A 42 -1.80 8.99 0.75
C ASN A 42 -1.35 7.78 -0.06
N ALA A 43 -2.29 6.92 -0.50
CA ALA A 43 -2.04 5.78 -1.36
C ALA A 43 -1.55 6.20 -2.75
N GLU A 44 -2.20 7.17 -3.40
CA GLU A 44 -1.78 7.71 -4.71
C GLU A 44 -0.43 8.43 -4.62
N ILE A 45 -0.19 9.19 -3.56
CA ILE A 45 1.10 9.85 -3.32
C ILE A 45 2.21 8.79 -3.17
N CYS A 46 1.94 7.72 -2.42
CA CYS A 46 2.87 6.61 -2.26
C CYS A 46 3.16 5.94 -3.61
N HIS A 47 2.12 5.54 -4.36
CA HIS A 47 2.24 4.90 -5.67
C HIS A 47 3.06 5.75 -6.64
N ASN A 48 2.74 7.05 -6.76
CA ASN A 48 3.50 7.97 -7.60
C ASN A 48 4.95 8.09 -7.14
N SER A 49 5.22 8.08 -5.82
CA SER A 49 6.59 8.11 -5.30
C SER A 49 7.36 6.83 -5.61
N VAL A 50 6.70 5.66 -5.61
CA VAL A 50 7.26 4.36 -6.00
C VAL A 50 7.65 4.37 -7.48
N VAL A 51 6.74 4.80 -8.35
CA VAL A 51 6.97 4.93 -9.80
C VAL A 51 8.12 5.90 -10.10
N LEU A 52 8.15 7.06 -9.45
CA LEU A 52 9.22 8.04 -9.62
C LEU A 52 10.57 7.53 -9.12
N LYS A 53 10.57 6.78 -8.01
CA LYS A 53 11.79 6.22 -7.44
C LYS A 53 12.40 5.14 -8.32
N ASP A 54 11.57 4.31 -8.93
CA ASP A 54 12.04 3.30 -9.87
C ASP A 54 12.78 3.92 -11.08
N LYS A 55 12.28 5.06 -11.57
CA LYS A 55 12.86 5.79 -12.72
C LYS A 55 14.02 6.71 -12.35
N SER A 56 14.16 7.10 -11.09
CA SER A 56 15.16 8.07 -10.66
C SER A 56 16.52 7.42 -10.41
N LEU A 57 17.54 7.87 -11.14
CA LEU A 57 18.94 7.50 -10.88
C LEU A 57 19.49 8.12 -9.59
N LEU A 58 18.91 9.25 -9.15
CA LEU A 58 19.42 10.06 -8.03
C LEU A 58 18.69 9.81 -6.71
N GLY A 59 17.95 8.69 -6.59
CA GLY A 59 17.40 8.22 -5.32
C GLY A 59 16.43 9.20 -4.67
N SER A 60 15.25 9.40 -5.27
CA SER A 60 14.19 10.16 -4.60
C SER A 60 13.74 9.47 -3.30
N SER A 61 13.31 10.26 -2.32
CA SER A 61 12.73 9.74 -1.09
C SER A 61 11.34 9.17 -1.37
N LEU A 62 11.03 7.99 -0.81
CA LEU A 62 9.65 7.47 -0.83
C LEU A 62 8.77 8.34 0.07
N ASN A 63 7.55 8.60 -0.40
CA ASN A 63 6.55 9.34 0.37
C ASN A 63 5.35 8.45 0.66
N CYS A 64 5.64 7.31 1.30
CA CYS A 64 4.65 6.34 1.73
C CYS A 64 4.45 6.47 3.24
N ARG A 65 3.21 6.72 3.64
CA ARG A 65 2.78 6.78 5.04
C ARG A 65 1.91 5.57 5.35
N THR A 66 2.06 5.02 6.54
CA THR A 66 1.18 3.95 7.01
C THR A 66 -0.23 4.48 7.24
N SER A 67 -1.23 3.85 6.63
CA SER A 67 -2.64 4.12 6.89
C SER A 67 -3.09 3.44 8.18
N TYR A 68 -3.88 4.12 9.00
CA TYR A 68 -4.49 3.52 10.19
C TYR A 68 -5.93 3.18 9.87
N VAL A 69 -6.25 1.89 9.90
CA VAL A 69 -7.54 1.37 9.44
C VAL A 69 -8.30 0.82 10.64
N CYS A 70 -9.54 1.29 10.81
CA CYS A 70 -10.47 0.75 11.79
C CYS A 70 -11.55 -0.07 11.07
N ILE A 71 -11.67 -1.35 11.40
CA ILE A 71 -12.80 -2.19 10.97
C ILE A 71 -13.77 -2.24 12.16
N SER A 72 -14.95 -1.65 11.99
CA SER A 72 -15.87 -1.31 13.08
C SER A 72 -17.25 -1.92 12.88
N GLY A 73 -17.78 -2.62 13.87
CA GLY A 73 -19.18 -3.03 13.99
C GLY A 73 -20.10 -1.98 14.63
N GLY A 74 -19.63 -0.72 14.78
CA GLY A 74 -20.41 0.39 15.34
C GLY A 74 -19.68 1.18 16.44
N GLU A 75 -18.54 0.69 16.92
CA GLU A 75 -17.70 1.37 17.91
C GLU A 75 -16.38 1.89 17.34
N LYS A 76 -15.74 2.83 18.03
CA LYS A 76 -14.45 3.37 17.60
C LYS A 76 -13.33 2.39 17.98
N CYS A 77 -12.37 2.19 17.07
CA CYS A 77 -11.14 1.48 17.41
C CYS A 77 -10.28 2.31 18.37
N ASN A 78 -10.30 1.95 19.64
CA ASN A 78 -9.48 2.58 20.68
C ASN A 78 -7.98 2.50 20.31
N GLU A 79 -7.15 3.43 20.78
CA GLU A 79 -5.67 3.49 20.56
C GLU A 79 -5.16 3.84 19.16
N ILE A 80 -6.02 3.99 18.15
CA ILE A 80 -5.62 4.49 16.83
C ILE A 80 -6.51 5.68 16.44
N ASN A 81 -5.94 6.64 15.72
CA ASN A 81 -6.71 7.68 15.03
C ASN A 81 -6.85 7.23 13.57
N PRO A 82 -7.96 6.58 13.19
CA PRO A 82 -8.09 5.98 11.87
C PRO A 82 -8.07 7.06 10.78
N THR A 83 -7.28 6.83 9.75
CA THR A 83 -7.37 7.55 8.47
C THR A 83 -8.53 7.01 7.62
N GLN A 84 -8.95 5.77 7.88
CA GLN A 84 -10.04 5.09 7.19
C GLN A 84 -10.79 4.17 8.15
N THR A 85 -12.12 4.16 8.03
CA THR A 85 -13.00 3.27 8.79
C THR A 85 -13.86 2.46 7.85
N PHE A 86 -13.90 1.15 8.04
CA PHE A 86 -14.83 0.24 7.39
C PHE A 86 -15.93 -0.12 8.38
N GLU A 87 -17.17 0.26 8.06
CA GLU A 87 -18.34 -0.08 8.87
C GLU A 87 -18.89 -1.46 8.46
N ILE A 88 -19.05 -2.34 9.45
CA ILE A 88 -19.55 -3.70 9.34
C ILE A 88 -20.95 -3.75 9.94
N ASP A 89 -21.92 -4.25 9.17
CA ASP A 89 -23.32 -4.27 9.62
C ASP A 89 -23.59 -5.51 10.48
N LEU A 90 -23.48 -5.36 11.79
CA LEU A 90 -23.75 -6.42 12.77
C LEU A 90 -25.24 -6.84 12.84
N SER A 91 -26.15 -6.16 12.14
CA SER A 91 -27.55 -6.61 12.04
C SER A 91 -27.74 -7.78 11.06
N LYS A 92 -26.70 -8.10 10.28
CA LYS A 92 -26.68 -9.24 9.36
C LYS A 92 -26.31 -10.54 10.07
N ASP A 93 -26.48 -11.65 9.35
CA ASP A 93 -26.03 -12.96 9.81
C ASP A 93 -24.49 -13.04 9.92
N ASP A 94 -24.01 -13.96 10.76
CA ASP A 94 -22.58 -14.13 11.07
C ASP A 94 -21.73 -14.35 9.81
N GLU A 95 -22.23 -15.03 8.79
CA GLU A 95 -21.49 -15.29 7.54
C GLU A 95 -21.31 -13.98 6.75
N THR A 96 -22.35 -13.16 6.65
CA THR A 96 -22.26 -11.83 6.04
C THR A 96 -21.28 -10.93 6.78
N VAL A 97 -21.30 -10.92 8.12
CA VAL A 97 -20.36 -10.13 8.95
C VAL A 97 -18.92 -10.58 8.72
N LYS A 98 -18.66 -11.89 8.71
CA LYS A 98 -17.35 -12.46 8.37
C LYS A 98 -16.91 -12.04 6.97
N ASN A 99 -17.78 -12.15 5.97
CA ASN A 99 -17.48 -11.80 4.58
C ASN A 99 -17.15 -10.31 4.43
N GLN A 100 -17.88 -9.41 5.09
CA GLN A 100 -17.57 -7.98 5.11
C GLN A 100 -16.21 -7.69 5.76
N THR A 101 -15.91 -8.38 6.87
CA THR A 101 -14.63 -8.26 7.58
C THR A 101 -13.46 -8.74 6.71
N MET A 102 -13.59 -9.93 6.11
CA MET A 102 -12.59 -10.47 5.17
C MET A 102 -12.42 -9.57 3.95
N LYS A 103 -13.52 -8.99 3.43
CA LYS A 103 -13.45 -8.03 2.33
C LYS A 103 -12.60 -6.82 2.70
N ALA A 104 -12.82 -6.22 3.87
CA ALA A 104 -12.06 -5.06 4.31
C ALA A 104 -10.55 -5.36 4.40
N ILE A 105 -10.17 -6.52 4.96
CA ILE A 105 -8.76 -6.94 5.00
C ILE A 105 -8.21 -7.17 3.58
N ALA A 106 -8.97 -7.83 2.70
CA ALA A 106 -8.58 -8.12 1.33
C ALA A 106 -8.42 -6.85 0.48
N ASP A 107 -9.30 -5.86 0.66
CA ASP A 107 -9.22 -4.55 0.03
C ASP A 107 -7.95 -3.81 0.44
N GLU A 108 -7.61 -3.81 1.73
CA GLU A 108 -6.39 -3.19 2.25
C GLU A 108 -5.12 -3.89 1.73
N MET A 109 -5.12 -5.23 1.66
CA MET A 109 -4.04 -5.96 1.00
C MET A 109 -3.92 -5.59 -0.47
N ALA A 110 -5.04 -5.52 -1.20
CA ALA A 110 -5.04 -5.16 -2.60
C ALA A 110 -4.56 -3.73 -2.84
N GLN A 111 -4.95 -2.80 -1.97
CA GLN A 111 -4.48 -1.41 -2.02
C GLN A 111 -2.98 -1.33 -1.71
N CYS A 112 -2.49 -2.09 -0.74
CA CYS A 112 -1.06 -2.22 -0.44
C CYS A 112 -0.28 -2.71 -1.66
N TRP A 113 -0.77 -3.74 -2.36
CA TRP A 113 -0.12 -4.27 -3.55
C TRP A 113 -0.03 -3.23 -4.66
N TRP A 114 -1.14 -2.54 -4.92
CA TRP A 114 -1.21 -1.46 -5.89
C TRP A 114 -0.29 -0.29 -5.55
N MET A 115 -0.27 0.14 -4.28
CA MET A 115 0.58 1.24 -3.80
C MET A 115 2.06 1.00 -4.07
N PHE A 116 2.50 -0.25 -3.95
CA PHE A 116 3.88 -0.65 -4.19
C PHE A 116 4.13 -1.17 -5.60
N GLY A 117 3.16 -1.00 -6.49
CA GLY A 117 3.37 -1.13 -7.90
C GLY A 117 3.29 -2.55 -8.43
N GLU A 118 2.61 -3.45 -7.72
CA GLU A 118 2.17 -4.76 -8.22
C GLU A 118 3.31 -5.66 -8.74
N GLY A 119 4.53 -5.47 -8.22
CA GLY A 119 5.71 -6.21 -8.66
C GLY A 119 6.39 -5.66 -9.93
N GLU A 120 5.99 -4.48 -10.41
CA GLU A 120 6.58 -3.85 -11.59
C GLU A 120 7.72 -2.88 -11.28
N PHE A 121 7.73 -2.28 -10.07
CA PHE A 121 8.63 -1.17 -9.73
C PHE A 121 9.59 -1.51 -8.57
N VAL A 122 10.90 -1.26 -8.77
CA VAL A 122 11.92 -1.47 -7.73
C VAL A 122 12.11 -0.19 -6.92
N TYR A 123 11.26 -0.01 -5.91
CA TYR A 123 11.29 1.17 -5.02
C TYR A 123 12.48 1.21 -4.05
N THR A 124 13.36 0.20 -4.10
CA THR A 124 14.55 0.07 -3.24
C THR A 124 15.83 0.55 -3.92
N LYS A 125 15.76 1.04 -5.16
CA LYS A 125 16.91 1.67 -5.85
C LYS A 125 17.53 2.78 -5.00
N GLY A 126 18.85 2.72 -4.84
CA GLY A 126 19.63 3.67 -4.05
C GLY A 126 19.58 3.47 -2.53
N ILE A 127 18.86 2.47 -2.03
CA ILE A 127 18.92 2.07 -0.63
C ILE A 127 20.09 1.10 -0.46
N SER A 128 20.96 1.37 0.52
CA SER A 128 22.04 0.44 0.87
C SER A 128 21.41 -0.81 1.50
N TRP A 129 21.37 -1.90 0.74
CA TRP A 129 20.94 -3.22 1.20
C TRP A 129 21.95 -3.78 2.20
N VAL A 130 22.01 -3.22 3.42
CA VAL A 130 22.75 -3.83 4.52
C VAL A 130 22.10 -5.15 4.89
N GLU A 131 20.78 -5.22 4.72
CA GLU A 131 19.97 -6.42 4.88
C GLU A 131 19.23 -6.74 3.56
N ASN A 132 19.08 -8.02 3.27
CA ASN A 132 18.68 -8.54 1.95
C ASN A 132 17.21 -8.29 1.59
N THR A 133 16.40 -7.79 2.53
CA THR A 133 14.96 -7.63 2.39
C THR A 133 14.53 -6.26 2.90
N ALA A 134 13.90 -5.48 2.02
CA ALA A 134 13.29 -4.21 2.37
C ALA A 134 11.77 -4.38 2.38
N CYS A 135 11.13 -3.93 3.45
CA CYS A 135 9.69 -4.05 3.65
C CYS A 135 9.02 -2.69 3.72
N ALA A 136 7.74 -2.66 3.42
CA ALA A 136 6.94 -1.47 3.44
C ALA A 136 5.61 -1.75 4.13
N VAL A 137 5.32 -0.99 5.19
CA VAL A 137 4.06 -1.08 5.92
C VAL A 137 3.02 -0.18 5.28
N CYS A 138 2.02 -0.80 4.67
CA CYS A 138 0.93 -0.11 3.99
C CYS A 138 -0.11 0.38 4.98
N SER A 139 -0.59 -0.51 5.84
CA SER A 139 -1.63 -0.18 6.82
C SER A 139 -1.46 -0.92 8.15
N SER A 140 -1.94 -0.27 9.21
CA SER A 140 -2.13 -0.84 10.53
C SER A 140 -3.63 -0.99 10.76
N VAL A 141 -4.12 -2.21 10.78
CA VAL A 141 -5.52 -2.58 10.93
C VAL A 141 -5.82 -2.89 12.39
N LYS A 142 -6.87 -2.29 12.92
CA LYS A 142 -7.45 -2.65 14.22
C LYS A 142 -8.94 -2.92 14.04
N PHE A 143 -9.44 -3.93 14.74
CA PHE A 143 -10.87 -4.22 14.81
C PHE A 143 -11.44 -3.59 16.08
N ASP A 144 -12.71 -3.18 16.02
CA ASP A 144 -13.41 -2.75 17.22
C ASP A 144 -13.80 -3.96 18.08
N GLU A 145 -14.07 -3.69 19.36
CA GLU A 145 -14.31 -4.73 20.36
C GLU A 145 -15.60 -5.53 20.07
N THR A 146 -16.55 -4.91 19.36
CA THR A 146 -17.81 -5.56 18.98
C THR A 146 -17.61 -6.75 18.03
N LEU A 147 -16.53 -6.74 17.23
CA LEU A 147 -16.15 -7.84 16.35
C LEU A 147 -15.38 -8.96 17.05
N GLY A 148 -15.01 -8.80 18.34
CA GLY A 148 -14.15 -9.72 19.09
C GLY A 148 -14.65 -11.17 19.18
N ASN A 149 -15.97 -11.40 19.03
CA ASN A 149 -16.56 -12.74 19.06
C ASN A 149 -16.49 -13.46 17.70
N ASN A 150 -16.19 -12.76 16.61
CA ASN A 150 -16.11 -13.33 15.28
C ASN A 150 -14.79 -14.06 15.09
N LYS A 151 -14.86 -15.39 14.94
CA LYS A 151 -13.71 -16.21 14.63
C LYS A 151 -13.59 -16.40 13.12
N ILE A 152 -12.50 -15.90 12.54
CA ILE A 152 -12.15 -16.10 11.14
C ILE A 152 -10.81 -16.83 11.13
N THR A 153 -10.78 -18.05 10.61
CA THR A 153 -9.55 -18.80 10.39
C THR A 153 -8.81 -18.24 9.18
N TYR A 154 -7.48 -18.42 9.13
CA TYR A 154 -6.73 -18.13 7.92
C TYR A 154 -7.21 -18.99 6.74
N GLN A 155 -7.70 -20.22 6.99
CA GLN A 155 -8.34 -21.02 5.94
C GLN A 155 -9.55 -20.31 5.33
N GLU A 156 -10.52 -19.89 6.14
CA GLU A 156 -11.71 -19.16 5.68
C GLU A 156 -11.32 -17.90 4.91
N PHE A 157 -10.34 -17.15 5.41
CA PHE A 157 -9.87 -15.93 4.75
C PHE A 157 -9.26 -16.20 3.38
N TYR A 158 -8.38 -17.19 3.27
CA TYR A 158 -7.77 -17.53 1.99
C TYR A 158 -8.79 -18.13 1.01
N GLU A 159 -9.74 -18.95 1.47
CA GLU A 159 -10.85 -19.43 0.64
C GLU A 159 -11.72 -18.27 0.13
N TYR A 160 -11.91 -17.23 0.95
CA TYR A 160 -12.56 -16.00 0.53
C TYR A 160 -11.77 -15.31 -0.59
N LEU A 161 -10.44 -15.22 -0.49
CA LEU A 161 -9.59 -14.64 -1.54
C LEU A 161 -9.67 -15.43 -2.86
N GLU A 162 -9.72 -16.77 -2.77
CA GLU A 162 -9.83 -17.68 -3.92
C GLU A 162 -11.18 -17.51 -4.64
N LYS A 163 -12.28 -17.40 -3.89
CA LYS A 163 -13.66 -17.39 -4.43
C LYS A 163 -14.15 -15.99 -4.82
N THR A 164 -13.64 -14.95 -4.19
CA THR A 164 -14.16 -13.58 -4.37
C THR A 164 -13.42 -12.83 -5.45
N LYS A 165 -14.18 -12.25 -6.39
CA LYS A 165 -13.66 -11.37 -7.43
C LYS A 165 -13.20 -10.03 -6.86
N LYS A 166 -11.96 -9.64 -7.15
CA LYS A 166 -11.48 -8.26 -6.94
C LYS A 166 -12.07 -7.33 -8.00
N ASP A 167 -12.04 -7.80 -9.25
CA ASP A 167 -12.55 -7.08 -10.42
C ASP A 167 -13.19 -8.07 -11.42
N ALA A 168 -13.59 -7.61 -12.60
CA ALA A 168 -14.25 -8.45 -13.59
C ALA A 168 -13.37 -9.60 -14.10
N SER A 169 -12.04 -9.44 -14.03
CA SER A 169 -11.04 -10.33 -14.65
C SER A 169 -10.46 -11.36 -13.69
N GLN A 170 -10.36 -11.06 -12.38
CA GLN A 170 -9.61 -11.89 -11.44
C GLN A 170 -10.15 -11.87 -10.00
N THR A 171 -9.79 -12.91 -9.25
CA THR A 171 -10.05 -13.03 -7.80
C THR A 171 -8.97 -12.32 -7.00
N TYR A 172 -9.19 -12.10 -5.70
CA TYR A 172 -8.15 -11.52 -4.85
C TYR A 172 -6.91 -12.41 -4.80
N LEU A 173 -7.08 -13.74 -4.74
CA LEU A 173 -5.95 -14.66 -4.71
C LEU A 173 -5.09 -14.55 -5.97
N MET A 174 -5.75 -14.53 -7.14
CA MET A 174 -5.06 -14.38 -8.42
C MET A 174 -4.34 -13.02 -8.51
N TYR A 175 -4.99 -11.94 -8.06
CA TYR A 175 -4.39 -10.61 -8.10
C TYR A 175 -3.19 -10.44 -7.15
N LEU A 176 -3.32 -10.94 -5.92
CA LEU A 176 -2.32 -10.75 -4.87
C LEU A 176 -1.13 -11.70 -5.04
N TYR A 177 -1.39 -12.94 -5.42
CA TYR A 177 -0.39 -14.02 -5.40
C TYR A 177 -0.10 -14.63 -6.77
N GLY A 178 -0.86 -14.26 -7.82
CA GLY A 178 -0.74 -14.88 -9.14
C GLY A 178 -1.32 -16.29 -9.21
N GLU A 179 -2.10 -16.71 -8.21
CA GLU A 179 -2.57 -18.09 -8.05
C GLU A 179 -4.10 -18.18 -8.12
N SER A 180 -4.60 -19.17 -8.87
CA SER A 180 -6.04 -19.40 -9.01
C SER A 180 -6.60 -20.36 -7.97
N SER A 181 -5.75 -21.07 -7.22
CA SER A 181 -6.20 -22.01 -6.19
C SER A 181 -5.36 -21.97 -4.92
N LEU A 182 -5.97 -22.29 -3.78
CA LEU A 182 -5.23 -22.43 -2.51
C LEU A 182 -4.24 -23.58 -2.50
N SER A 183 -4.52 -24.64 -3.26
CA SER A 183 -3.68 -25.84 -3.29
C SER A 183 -2.29 -25.61 -3.91
N SER A 184 -2.11 -24.55 -4.70
CA SER A 184 -0.81 -24.15 -5.24
C SER A 184 0.01 -23.29 -4.28
N LEU A 185 -0.62 -22.73 -3.24
CA LEU A 185 0.11 -21.94 -2.25
C LEU A 185 0.95 -22.87 -1.36
N PRO A 186 2.22 -22.51 -1.08
CA PRO A 186 3.15 -23.32 -0.30
C PRO A 186 2.91 -23.21 1.22
N LEU A 187 1.65 -23.07 1.66
CA LEU A 187 1.36 -22.82 3.07
C LEU A 187 1.25 -24.14 3.83
N LYS A 188 1.83 -24.19 5.04
CA LYS A 188 1.67 -25.34 5.94
C LYS A 188 0.21 -25.46 6.37
N GLU A 189 -0.30 -26.69 6.48
CA GLU A 189 -1.65 -26.93 7.01
C GLU A 189 -1.90 -26.27 8.38
N ASP A 190 -0.88 -26.22 9.24
CA ASP A 190 -0.98 -25.60 10.56
C ASP A 190 -1.12 -24.08 10.52
N PHE A 191 -0.75 -23.42 9.41
CA PHE A 191 -0.98 -22.00 9.21
C PHE A 191 -2.47 -21.72 9.03
N PHE A 192 -3.15 -22.52 8.20
CA PHE A 192 -4.58 -22.38 7.90
C PHE A 192 -5.49 -22.59 9.11
N LYS A 193 -5.03 -23.40 10.08
CA LYS A 193 -5.74 -23.67 11.35
C LYS A 193 -5.68 -22.52 12.37
N LYS A 194 -4.89 -21.47 12.11
CA LYS A 194 -4.79 -20.32 13.02
C LYS A 194 -6.00 -19.39 12.84
N ASP A 195 -6.43 -18.78 13.93
CA ASP A 195 -7.45 -17.74 13.93
C ASP A 195 -6.83 -16.35 13.71
N ILE A 196 -7.54 -15.50 12.97
CA ILE A 196 -7.36 -14.06 12.95
C ILE A 196 -8.00 -13.52 14.24
N ASP A 197 -7.16 -13.08 15.16
CA ASP A 197 -7.57 -12.62 16.48
C ASP A 197 -7.98 -11.15 16.41
N MET A 198 -9.29 -10.88 16.40
CA MET A 198 -9.82 -9.52 16.25
C MET A 198 -9.42 -8.58 17.41
N ASN A 199 -8.91 -9.10 18.53
CA ASN A 199 -8.42 -8.28 19.63
C ASN A 199 -6.98 -7.76 19.40
N GLU A 200 -6.28 -8.32 18.41
CA GLU A 200 -4.93 -7.94 18.07
C GLU A 200 -4.89 -6.88 16.98
N ARG A 201 -3.81 -6.09 16.99
CA ARG A 201 -3.50 -5.16 15.90
C ARG A 201 -2.76 -5.90 14.81
N TYR A 202 -3.20 -5.73 13.56
CA TYR A 202 -2.54 -6.30 12.39
C TYR A 202 -1.81 -5.23 11.59
N VAL A 203 -0.75 -5.62 10.93
CA VAL A 203 0.00 -4.80 9.99
C VAL A 203 -0.03 -5.49 8.64
N ILE A 204 -0.44 -4.76 7.61
CA ILE A 204 -0.36 -5.21 6.23
C ILE A 204 0.90 -4.61 5.64
N TYR A 205 1.80 -5.49 5.21
CA TYR A 205 3.07 -5.09 4.64
C TYR A 205 3.43 -5.94 3.43
N THR A 206 4.26 -5.36 2.58
CA THR A 206 4.85 -5.96 1.38
C THR A 206 6.37 -5.79 1.45
N GLY A 207 7.11 -6.38 0.51
CA GLY A 207 8.57 -6.22 0.48
C GLY A 207 9.21 -6.60 -0.84
N ILE A 208 10.51 -6.34 -0.92
CA ILE A 208 11.40 -6.76 -2.01
C ILE A 208 12.62 -7.42 -1.39
N THR A 209 13.00 -8.58 -1.92
CA THR A 209 14.25 -9.25 -1.57
C THR A 209 15.16 -9.35 -2.78
N LYS A 210 16.48 -9.30 -2.56
CA LYS A 210 17.48 -9.49 -3.61
C LYS A 210 17.62 -10.97 -3.97
N GLU A 211 17.76 -11.27 -5.27
CA GLU A 211 17.97 -12.62 -5.78
C GLU A 211 19.37 -13.15 -5.38
N GLY A 212 19.51 -14.48 -5.22
CA GLY A 212 20.76 -15.14 -4.81
C GLY A 212 20.98 -15.23 -3.29
N VAL A 213 20.06 -14.69 -2.49
CA VAL A 213 20.03 -14.92 -1.05
C VAL A 213 19.25 -16.21 -0.83
N PHE A 214 19.95 -17.25 -0.37
CA PHE A 214 19.33 -18.54 -0.04
C PHE A 214 18.31 -18.30 1.08
N THR A 215 17.04 -18.17 0.71
CA THR A 215 15.93 -18.26 1.64
C THR A 215 15.88 -19.70 2.09
N LEU A 216 16.53 -19.99 3.23
CA LEU A 216 16.36 -21.23 3.97
C LEU A 216 15.82 -20.81 5.34
N ASN A 217 14.54 -21.06 5.58
CA ASN A 217 13.90 -20.89 6.88
C ASN A 217 13.79 -19.43 7.37
N ILE A 218 13.52 -18.48 6.49
CA ILE A 218 13.72 -17.05 6.80
C ILE A 218 12.45 -16.33 7.27
N PHE A 219 11.27 -16.76 6.86
CA PHE A 219 9.98 -16.34 7.42
C PHE A 219 9.16 -17.62 7.50
N GLY A 220 8.50 -17.93 8.62
CA GLY A 220 7.95 -19.26 8.88
C GLY A 220 7.19 -19.88 7.70
N VAL A 221 7.88 -20.65 6.84
CA VAL A 221 7.46 -21.38 5.62
C VAL A 221 6.58 -20.64 4.59
N LEU A 222 5.99 -19.50 4.92
CA LEU A 222 4.95 -18.84 4.13
C LEU A 222 5.49 -18.14 2.88
N TRP A 223 6.74 -17.67 2.88
CA TRP A 223 7.20 -16.65 1.93
C TRP A 223 8.09 -17.13 0.78
N GLU A 224 8.66 -18.34 0.84
CA GLU A 224 9.64 -18.77 -0.19
C GLU A 224 9.03 -19.06 -1.56
N SER A 225 7.74 -19.35 -1.63
CA SER A 225 7.07 -19.73 -2.88
C SER A 225 5.91 -18.82 -3.28
N LEU A 226 5.74 -17.68 -2.58
CA LEU A 226 4.76 -16.64 -2.94
C LEU A 226 5.39 -15.43 -3.65
N THR A 227 6.66 -15.53 -4.05
CA THR A 227 7.35 -14.38 -4.62
C THR A 227 7.17 -14.25 -6.12
N PHE A 228 6.93 -13.03 -6.59
CA PHE A 228 6.99 -12.73 -8.01
C PHE A 228 8.45 -12.44 -8.40
N GLU A 229 9.03 -13.27 -9.27
CA GLU A 229 10.41 -13.12 -9.72
C GLU A 229 10.50 -12.17 -10.93
N ARG A 230 11.44 -11.23 -10.88
CA ARG A 230 11.82 -10.37 -12.02
C ARG A 230 13.29 -10.62 -12.36
N PRO A 231 13.58 -11.60 -13.23
CA PRO A 231 14.96 -11.99 -13.58
C PRO A 231 15.75 -10.83 -14.19
N ASP A 232 15.06 -9.91 -14.87
CA ASP A 232 15.64 -8.70 -15.44
C ASP A 232 16.20 -7.74 -14.37
N LEU A 233 15.69 -7.83 -13.14
CA LEU A 233 15.99 -6.91 -12.05
C LEU A 233 16.75 -7.58 -10.89
N ASN A 234 16.93 -8.91 -10.92
CA ASN A 234 17.54 -9.70 -9.86
C ASN A 234 16.88 -9.48 -8.48
N VAL A 235 15.55 -9.39 -8.46
CA VAL A 235 14.76 -9.19 -7.24
C VAL A 235 13.53 -10.09 -7.23
N LYS A 236 13.04 -10.37 -6.02
CA LYS A 236 11.76 -11.04 -5.79
C LYS A 236 10.84 -10.13 -4.99
N PHE A 237 9.59 -10.01 -5.42
CA PHE A 237 8.58 -9.23 -4.73
C PHE A 237 7.79 -10.10 -3.78
N LEU A 238 7.46 -9.55 -2.62
CA LEU A 238 6.69 -10.18 -1.57
C LEU A 238 5.28 -9.60 -1.61
N PRO A 239 4.25 -10.39 -1.91
CA PRO A 239 2.89 -9.91 -1.92
C PRO A 239 2.46 -9.46 -0.52
N PRO A 240 1.42 -8.62 -0.40
CA PRO A 240 1.00 -8.11 0.90
C PRO A 240 0.50 -9.22 1.80
N VAL A 241 0.93 -9.23 3.05
CA VAL A 241 0.48 -10.20 4.06
C VAL A 241 0.05 -9.46 5.33
N PRO A 242 -1.10 -9.85 5.93
CA PRO A 242 -1.49 -9.38 7.26
C PRO A 242 -0.75 -10.19 8.33
N GLU A 243 -0.01 -9.50 9.20
CA GLU A 243 0.68 -10.11 10.35
C GLU A 243 0.34 -9.37 11.63
N LYS A 244 0.33 -10.09 12.76
CA LYS A 244 0.14 -9.46 14.07
C LYS A 244 1.27 -8.46 14.32
N SER A 245 0.92 -7.26 14.77
CA SER A 245 1.88 -6.19 15.07
C SER A 245 2.92 -6.62 16.12
N SER A 246 2.51 -7.49 17.06
CA SER A 246 3.39 -8.10 18.07
C SER A 246 4.42 -9.07 17.47
N GLU A 247 4.08 -9.75 16.38
CA GLU A 247 4.94 -10.71 15.68
C GLU A 247 5.87 -10.04 14.67
N MET A 248 5.58 -8.80 14.27
CA MET A 248 6.35 -8.04 13.29
C MET A 248 7.84 -7.83 13.68
N LYS A 249 8.19 -7.86 14.98
CA LYS A 249 9.60 -7.85 15.43
C LYS A 249 10.38 -9.09 15.02
N ASN A 250 9.69 -10.20 14.77
CA ASN A 250 10.25 -11.45 14.28
C ASN A 250 10.27 -11.52 12.74
N SER A 251 9.65 -10.54 12.06
CA SER A 251 9.79 -10.40 10.62
C SER A 251 11.27 -10.12 10.30
N LYS A 252 11.85 -10.83 9.33
CA LYS A 252 13.23 -10.58 8.87
C LYS A 252 13.29 -9.42 7.86
N CYS A 253 12.42 -8.44 8.05
CA CYS A 253 12.42 -7.18 7.33
C CYS A 253 13.60 -6.35 7.82
N GLY A 254 14.68 -6.35 7.05
CA GLY A 254 15.90 -5.71 7.50
C GLY A 254 15.90 -4.20 7.39
N GLN A 255 14.99 -3.66 6.61
CA GLN A 255 14.71 -2.23 6.59
C GLN A 255 13.25 -1.97 6.26
N PHE A 256 12.61 -1.10 7.04
CA PHE A 256 11.31 -0.55 6.70
C PHE A 256 11.47 0.77 5.94
N VAL A 257 10.82 0.87 4.77
CA VAL A 257 10.94 2.04 3.88
C VAL A 257 9.79 3.04 4.03
N THR A 258 8.74 2.67 4.76
CA THR A 258 7.58 3.51 5.03
C THR A 258 7.78 4.39 6.26
N LYS A 259 7.12 5.54 6.28
CA LYS A 259 7.06 6.43 7.44
C LYS A 259 5.83 6.06 8.28
N ALA A 260 6.03 5.98 9.59
CA ALA A 260 4.96 5.77 10.57
C ALA A 260 4.00 6.97 10.63
#